data_AF-A0A937ND83-F1
#
_entry.id   AF-A0A937ND83-F1
#
_cell.length_a   1.000
_cell.length_b   1.000
_cell.length_c   1.000
_cell.angle_alpha   90.00
_cell.angle_beta   90.00
_cell.angle_gamma   90.00
#
_symmetry.space_group_name_H-M   'P 1'
#
loop_
_entity.id
_entity.type
_entity.pdbx_description
1 polymer ?
#
loop_
_entity_poly.entity_id
_entity_poly.type
_entity_poly.pdbx_seq_one_letter_code
_entity_poly.pdbx_strand_id
1 'polypeptide(L)'
;MKTINYGKASFTLTEEEFKKFIKATENSKRVYIPRLEVFLSDMFIWAGEKPDDNNRKLLHDGSYAIKRFGEWYSEKMPDAKIQLKYYPELLKDEDVETKRLS
;
A
#
# COMPACT_ATOMS: atom_id res chain seq x y z
N MET A 1 -8.09 -19.70 -0.19
CA MET A 1 -7.80 -18.81 -1.35
C MET A 1 -7.88 -17.37 -0.89
N LYS A 2 -7.09 -16.47 -1.47
CA LYS A 2 -7.03 -15.04 -1.11
C LYS A 2 -7.13 -14.20 -2.38
N THR A 3 -7.88 -13.11 -2.34
CA THR A 3 -8.06 -12.23 -3.50
C THR A 3 -7.28 -10.94 -3.31
N ILE A 4 -6.50 -10.56 -4.31
CA ILE A 4 -5.79 -9.28 -4.37
C ILE A 4 -6.46 -8.37 -5.40
N ASN A 5 -6.42 -7.07 -5.16
CA ASN A 5 -7.08 -6.09 -6.02
C ASN A 5 -6.09 -5.01 -6.46
N TYR A 6 -6.20 -4.59 -7.72
CA TYR A 6 -5.45 -3.48 -8.29
C TYR A 6 -6.29 -2.75 -9.33
N GLY A 7 -6.70 -1.51 -9.01
CA GLY A 7 -7.63 -0.75 -9.82
C GLY A 7 -8.94 -1.53 -10.05
N LYS A 8 -9.23 -1.86 -11.31
CA LYS A 8 -10.42 -2.66 -11.72
C LYS A 8 -10.14 -4.16 -11.83
N ALA A 9 -8.90 -4.60 -11.59
CA ALA A 9 -8.50 -6.00 -11.71
C ALA A 9 -8.48 -6.69 -10.35
N SER A 10 -8.99 -7.93 -10.31
CA SER A 10 -8.99 -8.79 -9.12
C SER A 10 -8.37 -10.13 -9.48
N PHE A 11 -7.42 -10.59 -8.67
CA PHE A 11 -6.74 -11.86 -8.88
C PHE A 11 -6.94 -12.75 -7.66
N THR A 12 -7.44 -13.97 -7.88
CA THR A 12 -7.59 -14.96 -6.82
C THR A 12 -6.33 -15.82 -6.79
N LEU A 13 -5.60 -15.78 -5.68
CA LEU A 13 -4.40 -16.55 -5.40
C LEU A 13 -4.72 -17.75 -4.49
N THR A 14 -3.97 -18.83 -4.70
CA THR A 14 -3.89 -19.91 -3.70
C THR A 14 -3.13 -19.41 -2.47
N GLU A 15 -3.23 -20.16 -1.37
CA GLU A 15 -2.57 -19.78 -0.13
C GLU A 15 -1.03 -19.82 -0.24
N GLU A 16 -0.50 -20.72 -1.05
CA GLU A 16 0.93 -20.81 -1.35
C GLU A 16 1.40 -19.67 -2.25
N GLU A 17 0.63 -19.35 -3.31
CA GLU A 17 0.89 -18.20 -4.19
C GLU A 17 0.88 -16.90 -3.38
N PHE A 18 -0.08 -16.76 -2.47
CA PHE A 18 -0.21 -15.61 -1.59
C PHE A 18 0.99 -15.48 -0.63
N LYS A 19 1.41 -16.57 0.02
CA LYS A 19 2.61 -16.55 0.89
C LYS A 19 3.88 -16.18 0.13
N LYS A 20 4.07 -16.71 -1.08
CA LYS A 20 5.20 -16.34 -1.95
C LYS A 20 5.14 -14.88 -2.37
N PHE A 21 3.94 -14.38 -2.69
CA PHE A 21 3.69 -12.99 -3.00
C PHE A 21 4.09 -12.07 -1.85
N ILE A 22 3.54 -12.28 -0.64
CA ILE A 22 3.84 -11.46 0.55
C ILE A 22 5.34 -11.42 0.85
N LYS A 23 6.02 -12.58 0.86
CA LYS A 23 7.47 -12.67 1.13
C LYS A 23 8.33 -11.95 0.10
N ALA A 24 7.93 -11.97 -1.17
CA ALA A 24 8.66 -11.28 -2.22
C ALA A 24 8.40 -9.77 -2.20
N THR A 25 7.19 -9.36 -1.81
CA THR A 25 6.85 -7.95 -1.66
C THR A 25 7.52 -7.26 -0.48
N GLU A 26 7.84 -7.98 0.60
CA GLU A 26 8.75 -7.48 1.66
C GLU A 26 10.11 -7.04 1.11
N ASN A 27 10.53 -7.63 -0.01
CA ASN A 27 11.77 -7.29 -0.71
C ASN A 27 11.55 -6.37 -1.93
N SER A 28 10.37 -5.75 -2.07
CA SER A 28 9.97 -4.91 -3.21
C SER A 28 10.13 -5.60 -4.58
N LYS A 29 10.00 -6.94 -4.63
CA LYS A 29 10.14 -7.72 -5.88
C LYS A 29 8.78 -8.01 -6.50
N ARG A 30 8.75 -7.98 -7.85
CA ARG A 30 7.61 -8.49 -8.62
C ARG A 30 7.58 -10.01 -8.55
N VAL A 31 6.39 -10.58 -8.41
CA VAL A 31 6.15 -12.02 -8.39
C VAL A 31 5.36 -12.41 -9.60
N TYR A 32 5.93 -13.30 -10.40
CA TYR A 32 5.19 -13.95 -11.46
C TYR A 32 4.29 -15.04 -10.88
N ILE A 33 3.01 -15.01 -11.20
CA ILE A 33 2.05 -16.08 -10.89
C ILE A 33 1.75 -16.84 -12.19
N PRO A 34 2.39 -17.99 -12.43
CA PRO A 34 2.30 -18.69 -13.71
C PRO A 34 0.87 -19.07 -14.10
N ARG A 35 0.05 -19.47 -13.12
CA ARG A 35 -1.35 -19.87 -13.34
C ARG A 35 -2.22 -18.75 -13.87
N LEU A 36 -1.90 -17.52 -13.51
CA LEU A 36 -2.64 -16.33 -13.91
C LEU A 36 -1.92 -15.56 -15.04
N GLU A 37 -0.74 -16.02 -15.45
CA GLU A 37 0.12 -15.39 -16.45
C GLU A 37 0.38 -13.90 -16.20
N VAL A 38 0.49 -13.52 -14.91
CA VAL A 38 0.63 -12.11 -14.50
C VAL A 38 1.81 -11.89 -13.58
N PHE A 39 2.45 -10.73 -13.72
CA PHE A 39 3.39 -10.21 -12.72
C PHE A 39 2.63 -9.34 -11.73
N LEU A 40 2.63 -9.76 -10.47
CA LEU A 40 2.10 -9.00 -9.36
C LEU A 40 3.23 -8.24 -8.70
N SER A 41 3.00 -6.99 -8.35
CA SER A 41 3.89 -6.26 -7.45
C SER A 41 3.21 -6.05 -6.10
N ASP A 42 4.00 -5.57 -5.16
CA ASP A 42 3.55 -5.00 -3.90
C ASP A 42 2.43 -3.96 -4.02
N MET A 43 2.21 -3.40 -5.21
CA MET A 43 1.07 -2.55 -5.50
C MET A 43 -0.29 -3.23 -5.39
N PHE A 44 -0.33 -4.55 -5.33
CA PHE A 44 -1.53 -5.36 -5.25
C PHE A 44 -1.87 -5.81 -3.82
N ILE A 45 -1.05 -5.42 -2.81
CA ILE A 45 -1.24 -5.83 -1.41
C ILE A 45 -2.33 -4.97 -0.77
N TRP A 46 -3.59 -5.22 -1.12
CA TRP A 46 -4.70 -5.09 -0.18
C TRP A 46 -5.66 -6.24 -0.47
N ALA A 47 -5.33 -7.38 0.16
CA ALA A 47 -5.95 -8.67 -0.07
C ALA A 47 -7.29 -8.82 0.68
N GLY A 48 -8.18 -7.84 0.54
CA GLY A 48 -9.44 -7.78 1.30
C GLY A 48 -9.27 -7.55 2.81
N GLU A 49 -8.03 -7.39 3.30
CA GLU A 49 -7.74 -6.95 4.66
C GLU A 49 -7.60 -5.42 4.65
N LYS A 50 -8.28 -4.76 5.59
CA LYS A 50 -8.25 -3.30 5.72
C LYS A 50 -6.88 -2.91 6.30
N PRO A 51 -6.22 -1.86 5.77
CA PRO A 51 -4.97 -1.37 6.36
C PRO A 51 -5.14 -1.06 7.84
N ASP A 52 -4.12 -1.38 8.64
CA ASP A 52 -4.04 -0.98 10.03
C ASP A 52 -3.97 0.55 10.19
N ASP A 53 -4.21 1.07 11.40
CA ASP A 53 -4.21 2.51 11.69
C ASP A 53 -2.81 3.18 11.55
N ASN A 54 -1.76 2.37 11.35
CA ASN A 54 -0.42 2.84 11.06
C ASN A 54 -0.24 3.13 9.57
N ASN A 55 -0.89 2.34 8.72
CA ASN A 55 -0.85 2.43 7.26
C ASN A 55 -2.12 3.04 6.68
N ARG A 56 -3.07 3.50 7.50
CA ARG A 56 -4.25 4.23 7.06
C ARG A 56 -4.60 5.36 8.02
N LYS A 57 -4.89 6.53 7.46
CA LYS A 57 -5.23 7.73 8.24
C LYS A 57 -6.45 8.41 7.64
N LEU A 58 -7.35 8.87 8.51
CA LEU A 58 -8.44 9.76 8.09
C LEU A 58 -7.87 11.17 7.91
N LEU A 59 -8.09 11.76 6.75
CA LEU A 59 -7.70 13.12 6.42
C LEU A 59 -8.74 14.12 6.93
N HIS A 60 -8.35 15.38 7.08
CA HIS A 60 -9.25 16.44 7.50
C HIS A 60 -10.41 16.68 6.52
N ASP A 61 -10.25 16.31 5.24
CA ASP A 61 -11.31 16.36 4.23
C ASP A 61 -12.31 15.18 4.32
N GLY A 62 -12.16 14.30 5.31
CA GLY A 62 -13.00 13.14 5.55
C GLY A 62 -12.71 11.95 4.61
N SER A 63 -11.73 12.06 3.72
CA SER A 63 -11.23 10.93 2.93
C SER A 63 -10.18 10.15 3.69
N TYR A 64 -9.95 8.90 3.30
CA TYR A 64 -8.90 8.08 3.88
C TYR A 64 -7.68 8.06 2.97
N ALA A 65 -6.51 8.11 3.59
CA ALA A 65 -5.23 7.91 2.96
C ALA A 65 -4.62 6.58 3.41
N ILE A 66 -3.85 5.95 2.53
CA ILE A 66 -3.14 4.71 2.77
C ILE A 66 -1.64 4.93 2.52
N LYS A 67 -0.78 4.43 3.41
CA LYS A 67 0.68 4.50 3.28
C LYS A 67 1.17 3.31 2.44
N ARG A 68 1.98 3.59 1.40
CA ARG A 68 2.62 2.63 0.50
C ARG A 68 4.05 3.10 0.22
N PHE A 69 5.06 2.30 0.54
CA PHE A 69 6.49 2.63 0.37
C PHE A 69 6.93 3.95 1.01
N GLY A 70 6.42 4.27 2.21
CA GLY A 70 6.74 5.55 2.87
C GLY A 70 5.94 6.75 2.32
N GLU A 71 5.21 6.58 1.23
CA GLU A 71 4.41 7.63 0.60
C GLU A 71 2.92 7.41 0.83
N TRP A 72 2.12 8.47 0.79
CA TRP A 72 0.68 8.39 1.04
C TRP A 72 -0.12 8.48 -0.26
N TYR A 73 -1.15 7.66 -0.36
CA TYR A 73 -2.05 7.56 -1.52
C TYR A 73 -3.51 7.65 -1.07
N SER A 74 -4.40 8.09 -1.95
CA SER A 74 -5.83 8.12 -1.65
C SER A 74 -6.42 6.71 -1.60
N GLU A 75 -7.22 6.40 -0.58
CA GLU A 75 -7.94 5.12 -0.50
C GLU A 75 -8.99 4.98 -1.61
N LYS A 76 -9.63 6.10 -1.98
CA LYS A 76 -10.64 6.12 -3.06
C LYS A 76 -10.01 6.05 -4.45
N MET A 77 -8.78 6.52 -4.59
CA MET A 77 -8.02 6.51 -5.84
C MET A 77 -6.59 6.03 -5.56
N PRO A 78 -6.36 4.71 -5.55
CA PRO A 78 -5.07 4.12 -5.12
C PRO A 78 -3.87 4.53 -5.99
N ASP A 79 -4.12 5.03 -7.20
CA ASP A 79 -3.11 5.51 -8.13
C ASP A 79 -2.78 7.00 -7.94
N ALA A 80 -3.58 7.72 -7.14
CA ALA A 80 -3.37 9.13 -6.85
C ALA A 80 -2.50 9.30 -5.59
N LYS A 81 -1.24 9.65 -5.82
CA LYS A 81 -0.32 10.05 -4.76
C LYS A 81 -0.78 11.34 -4.09
N ILE A 82 -0.84 11.34 -2.77
CA ILE A 82 -1.18 12.50 -1.97
C ILE A 82 0.05 13.39 -1.83
N GLN A 83 -0.11 14.68 -2.13
CA GLN A 83 0.93 15.67 -1.87
C GLN A 83 0.87 16.10 -0.40
N LEU A 84 1.92 15.79 0.36
CA LEU A 84 1.99 16.01 1.80
C LEU A 84 1.86 17.48 2.21
N LYS A 85 2.19 18.44 1.32
CA LYS A 85 1.98 19.87 1.58
C LYS A 85 0.51 20.24 1.85
N TYR A 86 -0.44 19.47 1.34
CA TYR A 86 -1.87 19.70 1.55
C TYR A 86 -2.45 18.84 2.68
N TYR A 87 -1.71 17.84 3.13
CA TYR A 87 -2.13 16.89 4.17
C TYR A 87 -0.98 16.65 5.16
N PRO A 88 -0.56 17.70 5.89
CA PRO A 88 0.58 17.62 6.81
C PRO A 88 0.36 16.60 7.93
N GLU A 89 -0.89 16.27 8.26
CA GLU A 89 -1.22 15.21 9.22
C GLU A 89 -0.66 13.84 8.80
N LEU A 90 -0.35 13.62 7.53
CA LEU A 90 0.25 12.37 7.04
C LEU A 90 1.74 12.26 7.33
N LEU A 91 2.40 13.38 7.66
CA LEU A 91 3.76 13.38 8.19
C LEU A 91 3.68 12.93 9.66
N LYS A 92 3.90 11.64 9.96
CA LYS A 92 4.01 11.16 11.35
C LYS A 92 5.47 11.25 11.83
N ASP A 93 5.69 12.17 12.78
CA ASP A 93 6.74 12.36 13.81
C ASP A 93 8.24 12.10 13.57
N GLU A 94 8.68 11.29 12.61
CA GLU A 94 10.12 10.97 12.44
C GLU A 94 10.97 12.09 11.81
N ASP A 95 10.37 13.22 11.42
CA ASP A 95 11.06 14.37 10.81
C ASP A 95 11.23 15.58 11.76
N VAL A 96 10.99 15.40 13.06
CA VAL A 96 11.28 16.46 14.06
C VAL A 96 12.67 16.28 14.68
N GLU A 97 13.24 15.07 14.69
CA GLU A 97 14.55 14.83 15.32
C GLU A 97 15.75 15.25 14.44
N THR A 98 15.64 15.21 13.12
CA THR A 98 16.73 15.59 12.20
C THR A 98 16.86 17.10 11.95
N LYS A 99 15.84 17.90 12.28
CA LYS A 99 15.91 19.38 12.16
C LYS A 99 16.38 20.11 13.42
N ARG A 100 16.61 19.42 14.54
CA ARG A 100 17.16 20.02 15.76
C ARG A 100 18.68 19.87 15.93
N LEU A 101 19.35 19.24 14.96
CA LEU A 101 20.80 19.00 14.99
C LEU A 101 21.55 19.72 13.84
N SER A 102 20.94 20.71 13.20
CA SER A 102 21.62 21.61 12.24
C SER A 102 21.86 22.98 12.85
#